data_AF-A0AA43J9U9-F1
#
_entry.id   AF-A0AA43J9U9-F1
#
_cell.length_a   1.000
_cell.length_b   1.000
_cell.length_c   1.000
_cell.angle_alpha   90.00
_cell.angle_beta   90.00
_cell.angle_gamma   90.00
#
_symmetry.space_group_name_H-M   'P 1'
#
loop_
_entity.id
_entity.type
_entity.pdbx_description
1 polymer ?
#
loop_
_entity_poly.entity_id
_entity_poly.type
_entity_poly.pdbx_seq_one_letter_code
_entity_poly.pdbx_strand_id
1 'polypeptide(L)' 'MTRQLPVVCEGRMSPDNYRGMLALLHYVDGTEKCVGCDLCEAACPSRVIAVVSAEVPAEPTKRYAQSIRWT' A
#
# COMPACT_ATOMS: atom_id res chain seq x y z
N MET A 1 5.57 10.10 7.24
CA MET A 1 5.18 10.95 6.11
C MET A 1 5.74 10.32 4.86
N THR A 2 4.90 9.62 4.10
CA THR A 2 5.34 9.03 2.84
C THR A 2 5.84 10.16 1.98
N ARG A 3 7.13 10.16 1.66
CA ARG A 3 7.66 11.10 0.69
C ARG A 3 7.14 10.65 -0.66
N GLN A 4 5.90 11.03 -0.99
CA GLN A 4 5.43 11.11 -2.37
C GLN A 4 6.34 12.15 -3.00
N LEU A 5 7.48 11.69 -3.51
CA LEU A 5 8.34 12.51 -4.33
C LEU A 5 7.45 13.09 -5.43
N PRO A 6 7.60 14.38 -5.76
CA PRO A 6 6.89 14.94 -6.89
C PRO A 6 7.22 14.05 -8.08
N VAL A 7 6.20 13.37 -8.59
CA VAL A 7 6.29 12.68 -9.86
C VAL A 7 6.46 13.75 -10.93
N VAL A 8 7.71 14.03 -11.27
CA VAL A 8 8.06 14.91 -12.38
C VAL A 8 7.97 14.04 -13.64
N CYS A 9 6.81 14.03 -14.27
CA CYS A 9 6.67 13.56 -15.64
C CYS A 9 7.04 14.74 -16.56
N GLU A 10 8.09 14.60 -17.37
CA GLU A 10 8.53 15.60 -18.37
C GLU A 10 8.56 17.07 -17.89
N GLY A 11 9.15 17.35 -16.73
CA GLY A 11 9.43 18.73 -16.28
C GLY A 11 8.20 19.60 -15.94
N ARG A 12 6.99 19.02 -15.93
CA ARG A 12 5.77 19.68 -15.47
C ARG A 12 5.44 19.22 -14.06
N MET A 13 5.09 20.18 -13.20
CA MET A 13 4.63 19.88 -11.85
C MET A 13 3.28 19.18 -11.95
N SER A 14 3.21 17.95 -11.44
CA SER A 14 1.97 17.19 -11.42
C SER A 14 0.91 17.92 -10.57
N PRO A 15 -0.36 17.90 -10.98
CA PRO A 15 -1.43 18.51 -10.19
C PRO A 15 -1.57 17.80 -8.82
N ASP A 16 -2.11 18.50 -7.82
CA ASP A 16 -2.23 17.98 -6.44
C ASP A 16 -3.00 16.65 -6.35
N ASN A 17 -3.88 16.37 -7.31
CA ASN A 17 -4.71 15.16 -7.37
C ASN A 17 -4.14 14.05 -8.28
N TYR A 18 -2.88 14.17 -8.70
CA TYR A 18 -2.24 13.16 -9.54
C TYR A 18 -2.19 11.80 -8.83
N ARG A 19 -2.62 10.74 -9.53
CA ARG A 19 -2.54 9.36 -9.05
C ARG A 19 -1.32 8.68 -9.67
N GLY A 20 -0.25 8.56 -8.89
CA GLY A 20 0.99 7.90 -9.30
C GLY A 20 0.99 6.40 -9.02
N MET A 21 2.21 5.84 -8.95
CA MET A 21 2.42 4.45 -8.57
C MET A 21 1.98 4.19 -7.14
N LEU A 22 1.40 3.02 -6.91
CA LEU A 22 0.94 2.59 -5.60
C LEU A 22 2.15 2.21 -4.74
N ALA A 23 2.17 2.72 -3.52
CA ALA A 23 3.26 2.51 -2.58
C ALA A 23 2.70 2.16 -1.20
N LEU A 24 3.39 1.24 -0.51
CA LEU A 24 3.07 0.94 0.87
C LEU A 24 3.60 2.02 1.80
N LEU A 25 2.72 2.50 2.68
CA LEU A 25 3.08 3.49 3.67
C LEU A 25 3.55 2.80 4.95
N HIS A 26 4.54 3.41 5.60
CA HIS A 26 5.01 2.99 6.91
C HIS A 26 4.67 4.06 7.96
N TYR A 27 4.46 3.61 9.20
CA TYR A 27 4.43 4.46 10.39
C TYR A 27 5.83 5.03 10.66
N VAL A 28 5.93 5.95 11.63
CA VAL A 28 7.21 6.52 12.05
C VAL A 28 8.16 5.46 12.62
N ASP A 29 7.60 4.40 13.19
CA ASP A 29 8.33 3.29 13.79
C ASP A 29 8.82 2.25 12.75
N GLY A 30 8.57 2.49 11.46
CA GLY A 30 8.95 1.58 10.36
C GLY A 30 7.95 0.44 10.11
N THR A 31 6.95 0.26 10.97
CA THR A 31 5.87 -0.71 10.75
C THR A 31 5.03 -0.32 9.53
N GLU A 32 4.69 -1.28 8.68
CA GLU A 32 3.78 -1.04 7.57
C GLU A 32 2.37 -0.65 8.05
N LYS A 33 1.69 0.21 7.28
CA LYS A 33 0.31 0.61 7.57
C LYS A 33 -0.72 -0.42 7.11
N CYS A 34 -0.32 -1.36 6.25
CA CYS A 34 -1.22 -2.41 5.78
C CYS A 34 -1.46 -3.44 6.88
N VAL A 35 -2.73 -3.71 7.18
CA VAL A 35 -3.13 -4.74 8.17
C VAL A 35 -3.50 -6.08 7.52
N GLY A 36 -3.34 -6.21 6.20
CA GLY A 36 -3.72 -7.43 5.48
C GLY A 36 -5.23 -7.74 5.55
N CYS A 37 -6.09 -6.73 5.33
CA CYS A 37 -7.55 -6.88 5.37
C CYS A 37 -8.20 -7.27 4.02
N ASP A 38 -7.40 -7.41 2.96
CA ASP A 38 -7.83 -7.80 1.60
C ASP A 38 -8.87 -6.88 0.94
N LEU A 39 -9.16 -5.72 1.56
CA LEU A 39 -10.16 -4.77 1.07
C LEU A 39 -9.73 -4.10 -0.24
N CYS A 40 -8.43 -3.84 -0.41
CA CYS A 40 -7.90 -3.25 -1.64
C CYS A 40 -7.97 -4.21 -2.83
N GLU A 41 -7.80 -5.51 -2.60
CA GLU A 41 -7.99 -6.54 -3.63
C GLU A 41 -9.47 -6.65 -4.01
N ALA A 42 -10.36 -6.71 -3.01
CA ALA A 42 -11.80 -6.77 -3.25
C ALA A 42 -12.35 -5.52 -3.96
N ALA A 43 -11.82 -4.34 -3.65
CA ALA A 43 -12.23 -3.09 -4.27
C ALA A 43 -11.62 -2.87 -5.67
N CYS A 44 -10.61 -3.65 -6.06
CA CYS A 44 -9.90 -3.44 -7.32
C CYS A 44 -10.78 -3.85 -8.52
N PRO A 45 -11.19 -2.92 -9.40
CA PRO A 45 -12.05 -3.25 -10.55
C PRO A 45 -11.32 -4.15 -11.57
N SER A 46 -10.00 -3.98 -11.70
CA SER A 46 -9.17 -4.72 -12.66
C SER A 46 -8.53 -5.97 -12.07
N ARG A 47 -8.70 -6.23 -10.76
CA ARG A 47 -8.12 -7.38 -10.04
C ARG A 47 -6.60 -7.54 -10.21
N VAL A 48 -5.87 -6.43 -10.24
CA VAL A 48 -4.40 -6.40 -10.42
C VAL A 48 -3.60 -6.46 -9.11
N ILE A 49 -4.29 -6.45 -7.97
CA ILE A 49 -3.68 -6.46 -6.65
C ILE A 49 -3.97 -7.81 -6.02
N ALA A 50 -2.94 -8.49 -5.52
CA ALA A 50 -3.09 -9.70 -4.73
C ALA A 50 -2.43 -9.50 -3.36
N VAL A 51 -3.18 -9.79 -2.28
CA VAL A 51 -2.71 -9.65 -0.89
C VAL A 51 -2.59 -11.02 -0.24
N VAL A 52 -1.44 -11.27 0.40
CA VAL A 52 -1.22 -12.45 1.25
C VAL A 52 -1.15 -11.97 2.69
N SER A 53 -2.15 -12.31 3.49
CA SER A 53 -2.30 -11.88 4.89
C SER A 53 -1.78 -12.94 5.89
N ALA A 54 -1.28 -12.48 7.04
CA ALA A 54 -0.95 -13.35 8.17
C ALA A 54 -1.19 -12.72 9.53
N GLU A 55 -1.13 -13.56 10.54
CA GLU A 55 -1.43 -13.23 11.93
C GLU A 55 -0.16 -13.25 12.77
N VAL A 56 -0.09 -12.37 13.77
CA VAL A 56 1.04 -12.32 14.70
C VAL A 56 0.88 -13.46 15.72
N PRO A 57 1.84 -14.41 15.84
CA PRO A 57 1.68 -15.57 16.71
C PRO A 57 1.45 -15.23 18.19
N ALA A 58 2.02 -14.11 18.66
CA ALA A 58 1.87 -13.63 20.04
C ALA A 58 0.52 -12.94 20.31
N GLU A 59 -0.15 -12.45 19.27
CA GLU A 59 -1.37 -11.64 19.36
C GLU A 59 -2.28 -11.95 18.18
N PRO A 60 -3.19 -12.95 18.27
CA PRO A 60 -3.96 -13.43 17.12
C PRO A 60 -4.92 -12.38 16.54
N THR A 61 -5.27 -11.35 17.30
CA THR A 61 -6.09 -10.22 16.82
C THR A 61 -5.35 -9.34 15.82
N LYS A 62 -4.01 -9.36 15.83
CA LYS A 62 -3.18 -8.46 15.03
C LYS A 62 -2.76 -9.15 13.74
N ARG A 63 -3.12 -8.52 12.61
CA ARG A 63 -2.83 -9.00 11.25
C ARG A 63 -1.90 -8.05 10.51
N TYR A 64 -1.15 -8.60 9.57
CA TYR A 64 -0.24 -7.86 8.70
C TYR A 64 -0.24 -8.48 7.30
N ALA A 65 0.22 -7.71 6.31
CA ALA A 65 0.40 -8.23 4.96
C ALA A 65 1.77 -8.90 4.85
N GLN A 66 1.81 -10.21 4.58
CA GLN A 66 3.07 -10.90 4.28
C GLN A 66 3.62 -10.47 2.92
N SER A 67 2.75 -10.30 1.94
CA SER A 67 3.14 -9.79 0.63
C SER A 67 1.97 -9.15 -0.10
N ILE A 68 2.26 -8.10 -0.87
CA ILE A 68 1.32 -7.46 -1.79
C ILE A 68 1.97 -7.46 -3.17
N ARG A 69 1.32 -8.11 -4.12
CA ARG A 69 1.78 -8.16 -5.52
C ARG A 69 0.86 -7.32 -6.38
N TRP A 70 1.49 -6.59 -7.30
CA TRP A 70 0.86 -5.78 -8.33
C TRP A 70 1.21 -6.44 -9.67
N THR A 71 0.21 -6.94 -10.39
CA THR A 71 0.38 -7.58 -11.71
C THR A 71 0.02 -6.66 -12.84
#